data_AF-A0A970QSN6-F1
#
_entry.id   AF-A0A970QSN6-F1
#
_cell.length_a   1.000
_cell.length_b   1.000
_cell.length_c   1.000
_cell.angle_alpha   90.00
_cell.angle_beta   90.00
_cell.angle_gamma   90.00
#
_symmetry.space_group_name_H-M   'P 1'
#
loop_
_entity.id
_entity.type
_entity.pdbx_description
1 polymer ?
#
loop_
_entity_poly.entity_id
_entity_poly.type
_entity_poly.pdbx_seq_one_letter_code
_entity_poly.pdbx_strand_id
1 'polypeptide(L)'
;MENIESEQKLPMTEEEKKMYNKAKRRVSFKVHFTIYFLCIALFWLLWVFLFKDSVNEGEISVFFRLTLALTLFWGIFVFAHYLIVYKWNKSYIEKEIKRLKKQQAKQEEELKRLTEEENEEVE
;
A
#
# COMPACT_ATOMS: atom_id res chain seq x y z
N MET A 1 -4.79 -23.70 -36.89
CA MET A 1 -4.55 -24.01 -35.46
C MET A 1 -3.39 -23.11 -35.08
N GLU A 2 -3.58 -21.99 -34.40
CA GLU A 2 -4.33 -21.78 -33.18
C GLU A 2 -4.73 -20.29 -33.18
N ASN A 3 -6.03 -20.04 -33.14
CA ASN A 3 -6.57 -18.71 -32.97
C ASN A 3 -6.25 -18.32 -31.52
N ILE A 4 -5.11 -17.65 -31.32
CA ILE A 4 -4.78 -17.04 -30.04
C ILE A 4 -5.81 -15.94 -29.89
N GLU A 5 -6.92 -16.30 -29.24
CA GLU A 5 -7.89 -15.40 -28.67
C GLU A 5 -7.08 -14.29 -28.00
N SER A 6 -7.02 -13.15 -28.68
CA SER A 6 -6.81 -11.89 -28.03
C SER A 6 -7.78 -11.90 -26.87
N GLU A 7 -7.28 -12.06 -25.64
CA GLU A 7 -8.03 -11.82 -24.42
C GLU A 7 -8.64 -10.43 -24.58
N GLN A 8 -9.87 -10.41 -25.10
CA GLN A 8 -10.70 -9.24 -25.15
C GLN A 8 -11.03 -8.98 -23.69
N LYS A 9 -10.13 -8.26 -23.02
CA LYS A 9 -10.33 -7.71 -21.70
C LYS A 9 -11.55 -6.81 -21.83
N LEU A 10 -12.72 -7.39 -21.58
CA LEU A 10 -13.96 -6.65 -21.41
C LEU A 10 -13.63 -5.45 -20.51
N PRO A 11 -14.06 -4.23 -20.88
CA PRO A 11 -13.77 -3.06 -20.07
C PRO A 11 -14.28 -3.32 -18.66
N MET A 12 -13.35 -3.52 -17.75
CA MET A 12 -13.62 -3.82 -16.36
C MET A 12 -14.51 -2.70 -15.81
N THR A 13 -15.67 -3.05 -15.27
CA THR A 13 -16.56 -2.06 -14.66
C THR A 13 -15.83 -1.33 -13.54
N GLU A 14 -16.24 -0.09 -13.23
CA GLU A 14 -15.57 0.69 -12.19
C GLU A 14 -15.64 0.03 -10.80
N GLU A 15 -16.62 -0.83 -10.56
CA GLU A 15 -16.72 -1.65 -9.34
C GLU A 15 -15.70 -2.79 -9.35
N GLU A 16 -15.59 -3.53 -10.44
CA GLU A 16 -14.59 -4.59 -10.61
C GLU A 16 -13.17 -4.03 -10.50
N LYS A 17 -12.92 -2.83 -11.05
CA LYS A 17 -11.64 -2.14 -10.95
C LYS A 17 -11.27 -1.77 -9.52
N LYS A 18 -12.25 -1.31 -8.72
CA LYS A 18 -12.06 -1.06 -7.29
C LYS A 18 -11.77 -2.35 -6.53
N MET A 19 -12.48 -3.43 -6.84
CA MET A 19 -12.28 -4.74 -6.21
C MET A 19 -10.91 -5.33 -6.56
N TYR A 20 -10.51 -5.25 -7.83
CA TYR A 20 -9.20 -5.68 -8.31
C TYR A 20 -8.08 -4.90 -7.63
N ASN A 21 -8.16 -3.58 -7.57
CA ASN A 21 -7.15 -2.74 -6.92
C ASN A 21 -7.02 -3.06 -5.42
N LYS A 22 -8.14 -3.34 -4.75
CA LYS A 22 -8.15 -3.78 -3.35
C LYS A 22 -7.49 -5.15 -3.18
N ALA A 23 -7.79 -6.11 -4.06
CA ALA A 23 -7.17 -7.43 -4.06
C ALA A 23 -5.67 -7.34 -4.32
N LYS A 24 -5.25 -6.58 -5.35
CA LYS A 24 -3.85 -6.34 -5.71
C LYS A 24 -3.03 -5.81 -4.53
N ARG A 25 -3.55 -4.81 -3.79
CA ARG A 25 -2.89 -4.26 -2.60
C ARG A 25 -2.72 -5.31 -1.49
N ARG A 26 -3.74 -6.13 -1.25
CA ARG A 26 -3.70 -7.20 -0.24
C ARG A 26 -2.70 -8.29 -0.60
N VAL A 27 -2.66 -8.71 -1.87
CA VAL A 27 -1.69 -9.70 -2.37
C VAL A 27 -0.27 -9.15 -2.28
N SER A 28 -0.05 -7.91 -2.73
CA SER A 28 1.26 -7.26 -2.59
C SER A 28 1.72 -7.23 -1.14
N PHE A 29 0.86 -6.84 -0.19
CA PHE A 29 1.20 -6.88 1.23
C PHE A 29 1.58 -8.29 1.71
N LYS A 30 0.83 -9.32 1.32
CA LYS A 30 1.15 -10.71 1.70
C LYS A 30 2.55 -11.10 1.23
N VAL A 31 2.91 -10.77 -0.01
CA VAL A 31 4.25 -11.05 -0.55
C VAL A 31 5.34 -10.35 0.27
N HIS A 32 5.19 -9.04 0.53
CA HIS A 32 6.16 -8.30 1.35
C HIS A 32 6.26 -8.84 2.78
N PHE A 33 5.12 -9.21 3.38
CA PHE A 33 5.07 -9.82 4.70
C PHE A 33 5.79 -11.17 4.73
N THR A 34 5.59 -12.02 3.72
CA THR A 34 6.28 -13.30 3.59
C THR A 34 7.79 -13.11 3.46
N ILE A 35 8.24 -12.18 2.61
CA ILE A 35 9.67 -11.88 2.46
C ILE A 35 10.26 -11.38 3.78
N TYR A 36 9.58 -10.46 4.46
CA TYR A 36 9.98 -9.98 5.78
C TYR A 36 10.18 -11.12 6.79
N PHE A 37 9.21 -12.04 6.85
CA PHE A 37 9.27 -13.18 7.75
C PHE A 37 10.41 -14.14 7.41
N LEU A 38 10.64 -14.41 6.12
CA LEU A 38 11.76 -15.23 5.65
C LEU A 38 13.11 -14.61 5.99
N CYS A 39 13.27 -13.31 5.77
CA CYS A 39 14.50 -12.59 6.12
C CYS A 39 14.76 -12.68 7.63
N ILE A 40 13.77 -12.36 8.47
CA ILE A 40 13.93 -12.43 9.92
C ILE A 40 14.24 -13.86 10.37
N ALA A 41 13.51 -14.86 9.89
CA ALA A 41 13.78 -16.25 10.20
C ALA A 41 15.23 -16.61 9.84
N LEU A 42 15.73 -16.18 8.68
CA LEU A 42 17.13 -16.39 8.28
C LEU A 42 18.11 -15.70 9.26
N PHE A 43 17.89 -14.44 9.64
CA PHE A 43 18.76 -13.76 10.61
C PHE A 43 18.78 -14.47 11.97
N TRP A 44 17.62 -14.92 12.45
CA TRP A 44 17.53 -15.69 13.68
C TRP A 44 18.23 -17.05 13.57
N LEU A 45 18.09 -17.74 12.43
CA LEU A 45 18.82 -18.99 12.17
C LEU A 45 20.34 -18.75 12.15
N LEU A 46 20.81 -17.73 11.43
CA LEU A 46 22.23 -17.37 11.40
C LEU A 46 22.75 -17.09 12.80
N TRP A 47 21.97 -16.37 13.62
CA TRP A 47 22.35 -16.14 15.02
C TRP A 47 22.50 -17.45 15.79
N VAL A 48 21.50 -18.33 15.75
CA VAL A 48 21.50 -19.60 16.51
C VAL A 48 22.62 -20.55 16.07
N PHE A 49 22.88 -20.66 14.77
CA PHE A 49 23.82 -21.65 14.24
C PHE A 49 25.27 -21.15 14.17
N LEU A 50 25.50 -19.85 13.97
CA LEU A 50 26.86 -19.32 13.73
C LEU A 50 27.38 -18.43 14.85
N PHE A 51 26.49 -17.76 15.60
CA PHE A 51 26.88 -16.70 16.54
C PHE A 51 26.40 -16.93 17.98
N LYS A 52 25.78 -18.08 18.25
CA LYS A 52 25.28 -18.41 19.58
C LYS A 52 26.41 -18.59 20.58
N ASP A 53 27.48 -19.28 20.17
CA ASP A 53 28.62 -19.60 21.04
C ASP A 53 29.77 -18.59 20.88
N SER A 54 29.54 -17.48 20.17
CA SER A 54 30.58 -16.48 19.86
C SER A 54 30.81 -15.45 20.99
N VAL A 55 30.23 -15.66 22.17
CA VAL A 55 30.27 -14.72 23.30
C VAL A 55 30.51 -15.47 24.60
N ASN A 56 31.23 -14.80 25.52
CA ASN A 56 31.49 -15.33 26.87
C ASN A 56 30.19 -15.46 27.67
N GLU A 57 30.21 -16.31 28.69
CA GLU A 57 29.08 -16.50 29.59
C GLU A 57 28.65 -15.16 30.21
N GLY A 58 27.39 -14.76 29.95
CA GLY A 58 26.80 -13.52 30.45
C GLY A 58 26.76 -12.36 29.44
N GLU A 59 27.42 -12.48 28.28
CA GLU A 59 27.40 -11.43 27.26
C GLU A 59 26.39 -11.70 26.14
N ILE A 60 25.69 -10.64 25.71
CA ILE A 60 24.76 -10.71 24.58
C ILE A 60 25.54 -10.44 23.29
N SER A 61 25.54 -11.41 22.38
CA SER A 61 26.14 -11.27 21.04
C SER A 61 25.67 -10.01 20.33
N VAL A 62 26.62 -9.27 19.73
CA VAL A 62 26.32 -8.09 18.90
C VAL A 62 25.33 -8.44 17.78
N PHE A 63 25.47 -9.65 17.21
CA PHE A 63 24.60 -10.14 16.15
C PHE A 63 23.17 -10.41 16.65
N PHE A 64 23.01 -10.85 17.90
CA PHE A 64 21.68 -10.96 18.54
C PHE A 64 21.01 -9.58 18.65
N ARG A 65 21.73 -8.58 19.17
CA ARG A 65 21.18 -7.22 19.33
C ARG A 65 20.77 -6.63 17.97
N LEU A 66 21.59 -6.82 16.95
CA LEU A 66 21.28 -6.40 15.58
C LEU A 66 20.03 -7.10 15.04
N THR A 67 19.96 -8.43 15.17
CA THR A 67 18.82 -9.23 14.72
C THR A 67 17.52 -8.80 15.40
N LEU A 68 17.58 -8.56 16.71
CA LEU A 68 16.45 -8.10 17.50
C LEU A 68 16.03 -6.66 17.14
N ALA A 69 16.99 -5.74 16.97
CA ALA A 69 16.72 -4.37 16.53
C ALA A 69 16.08 -4.33 15.14
N LEU A 70 16.59 -5.10 14.18
CA LEU A 70 16.01 -5.23 12.84
C LEU A 70 14.59 -5.80 12.90
N THR A 71 14.37 -6.85 13.69
CA THR A 71 13.06 -7.47 13.90
C THR A 71 12.04 -6.46 14.41
N LEU A 72 12.39 -5.70 15.45
CA LEU A 72 11.51 -4.69 16.06
C LEU A 72 11.25 -3.50 15.14
N PHE A 73 12.32 -2.92 14.57
CA PHE A 73 12.20 -1.73 13.71
C PHE A 73 11.34 -2.04 12.48
N TRP A 74 11.66 -3.11 11.75
CA TRP A 74 10.87 -3.49 10.59
C TRP A 74 9.48 -4.02 10.95
N GLY A 75 9.31 -4.60 12.15
CA GLY A 75 8.00 -5.04 12.64
C GLY A 75 7.00 -3.89 12.74
N ILE A 76 7.45 -2.70 13.16
CA ILE A 76 6.63 -1.49 13.19
C ILE A 76 6.20 -1.09 11.78
N PHE A 77 7.12 -1.13 10.80
CA PHE A 77 6.80 -0.81 9.40
C PHE A 77 5.77 -1.77 8.81
N VAL A 78 5.93 -3.07 9.05
CA VAL A 78 4.99 -4.09 8.61
C VAL A 78 3.61 -3.90 9.23
N PHE A 79 3.57 -3.59 10.53
CA PHE A 79 2.33 -3.29 11.23
C PHE A 79 1.62 -2.03 10.68
N ALA A 80 2.38 -0.95 10.44
CA ALA A 80 1.85 0.25 9.81
C ALA A 80 1.30 -0.05 8.41
N HIS A 81 2.02 -0.83 7.60
CA HIS A 81 1.58 -1.23 6.26
C HIS A 81 0.29 -2.07 6.31
N TYR A 82 0.18 -2.98 7.28
CA TYR A 82 -1.05 -3.73 7.53
C TYR A 82 -2.24 -2.80 7.81
N LEU A 83 -2.07 -1.82 8.69
CA LEU A 83 -3.14 -0.85 8.99
C LEU A 83 -3.56 -0.06 7.75
N ILE A 84 -2.60 0.37 6.93
CA ILE A 84 -2.86 1.07 5.67
C ILE A 84 -3.71 0.19 4.74
N VAL A 85 -3.31 -1.06 4.50
CA VAL A 85 -3.95 -1.94 3.52
C VAL A 85 -5.34 -2.42 3.97
N TYR A 86 -5.51 -2.72 5.25
CA TYR A 86 -6.73 -3.35 5.75
C TYR A 86 -7.71 -2.40 6.45
N LYS A 87 -7.22 -1.42 7.23
CA LYS A 87 -8.07 -0.57 8.08
C LYS A 87 -8.28 0.82 7.49
N TRP A 88 -7.23 1.42 6.96
CA TRP A 88 -7.24 2.84 6.60
C TRP A 88 -7.53 3.13 5.13
N ASN A 89 -7.25 2.19 4.23
CA ASN A 89 -7.43 2.38 2.78
C ASN A 89 -8.83 2.89 2.41
N LYS A 90 -9.88 2.34 3.03
CA LYS A 90 -11.27 2.72 2.70
C LYS A 90 -11.58 4.17 3.10
N SER A 91 -11.17 4.58 4.31
CA SER A 91 -11.46 5.92 4.83
C SER A 91 -10.72 7.02 4.06
N TYR A 92 -9.44 6.79 3.72
CA TYR A 92 -8.68 7.78 2.93
C TYR A 92 -9.22 7.93 1.51
N ILE A 93 -9.61 6.83 0.85
CA ILE A 93 -10.20 6.89 -0.49
C ILE A 93 -11.54 7.63 -0.47
N GLU A 94 -12.43 7.32 0.48
CA GLU A 94 -13.73 8.00 0.60
C GLU A 94 -13.57 9.51 0.87
N LYS A 95 -12.62 9.89 1.73
CA LYS A 95 -12.28 11.30 2.00
C LYS A 95 -11.77 12.01 0.76
N GLU A 96 -10.88 11.38 -0.01
CA GLU A 96 -10.32 11.98 -1.21
C GLU A 96 -11.38 12.12 -2.32
N ILE A 97 -12.23 11.11 -2.51
CA ILE A 97 -13.37 11.20 -3.44
C ILE A 97 -14.29 12.37 -3.04
N LYS A 98 -14.60 12.52 -1.75
CA LYS A 98 -15.41 13.65 -1.28
C LYS A 98 -14.75 15.00 -1.57
N ARG A 99 -13.43 15.10 -1.41
CA ARG A 99 -12.66 16.32 -1.73
C ARG A 99 -12.71 16.65 -3.22
N LEU A 100 -12.46 15.66 -4.08
CA LEU A 100 -12.49 15.83 -5.54
C LEU A 100 -13.88 16.25 -6.04
N LYS A 101 -14.95 15.62 -5.55
CA LYS A 101 -16.33 16.02 -5.89
C LYS A 101 -16.62 17.47 -5.50
N LYS A 102 -16.15 17.91 -4.33
CA LYS A 102 -16.31 19.30 -3.89
C LYS A 102 -15.53 20.28 -4.78
N GLN A 103 -14.37 19.89 -5.29
CA GLN A 103 -13.59 20.71 -6.21
C GLN A 103 -14.27 20.82 -7.58
N GLN A 104 -14.75 19.70 -8.14
CA GLN A 104 -15.47 19.71 -9.41
C GLN A 104 -16.73 20.58 -9.37
N ALA A 105 -17.54 20.45 -8.31
CA ALA A 105 -18.74 21.28 -8.17
C ALA A 105 -18.44 22.78 -8.11
N LYS A 106 -17.34 23.18 -7.45
CA LYS A 106 -16.89 24.58 -7.43
C LYS A 106 -16.45 25.07 -8.80
N GLN A 107 -15.71 24.24 -9.53
CA GLN A 107 -15.25 24.58 -10.88
C GLN A 107 -16.42 24.72 -11.86
N GLU A 108 -17.43 23.86 -11.76
CA GLU A 108 -18.66 23.99 -12.56
C GLU A 108 -19.44 25.26 -12.22
N GLU A 109 -19.51 25.64 -10.94
CA GLU A 109 -20.16 26.89 -10.53
C GLU A 109 -19.41 28.13 -11.05
N GLU A 110 -18.09 28.13 -10.95
CA GLU A 110 -17.23 29.21 -11.46
C GLU A 110 -17.33 29.33 -12.98
N LEU A 111 -17.32 28.20 -13.71
CA LEU A 111 -17.49 28.20 -15.16
C LEU A 111 -18.85 28.77 -15.58
N LYS A 112 -19.92 28.44 -14.86
CA LYS A 112 -21.26 28.98 -15.12
C LYS A 112 -21.30 30.49 -14.89
N ARG A 113 -20.72 30.99 -13.80
CA ARG A 113 -20.65 32.44 -13.51
C ARG A 113 -19.91 33.18 -14.61
N LEU A 114 -18.75 32.67 -15.05
CA LEU A 114 -17.98 33.28 -16.13
C LEU A 114 -18.76 33.28 -17.46
N THR A 115 -19.53 32.22 -17.72
CA THR A 115 -20.37 32.14 -18.92
C THR A 115 -21.56 33.12 -18.85
N GLU A 116 -22.14 33.34 -17.67
CA GLU A 116 -23.21 34.33 -17.46
C GLU A 116 -22.66 35.76 -17.60
N GLU A 117 -21.51 36.07 -17.00
CA GLU A 117 -20.83 37.38 -17.14
C GLU A 117 -20.46 37.67 -18.60
N GLU A 118 -19.92 36.70 -19.34
CA GLU A 118 -19.60 36.85 -20.78
C GLU A 118 -20.85 37.15 -21.62
N ASN A 119 -21.99 36.50 -21.33
CA ASN A 119 -23.23 36.76 -22.07
C ASN A 119 -23.85 38.12 -21.73
N GLU A 120 -23.70 38.62 -20.50
CA GLU A 120 -24.16 39.96 -20.10
C GLU A 120 -23.28 41.08 -20.68
N GLU A 121 -22.00 40.84 -20.96
CA GLU A 121 -21.12 41.84 -21.60
C GLU A 121 -21.32 41.97 -23.13
N VAL A 122 -21.95 40.99 -23.77
CA VAL A 122 -22.15 40.94 -25.23
C VAL A 122 -23.52 41.50 -25.66
N GLU A 123 -24.45 41.71 -24.71
CA GLU A 123 -25.80 42.29 -24.92
C GLU A 123 -25.83 43.82 -24.76
#